data_AF-A0A6S7J9Q6-F1
#
_entry.id   AF-A0A6S7J9Q6-F1
#
_cell.length_a   1.000
_cell.length_b   1.000
_cell.length_c   1.000
_cell.angle_alpha   90.00
_cell.angle_beta   90.00
_cell.angle_gamma   90.00
#
_symmetry.space_group_name_H-M   'P 1'
#
loop_
_entity.id
_entity.type
_entity.pdbx_description
1 polymer ?
#
loop_
_entity_poly.entity_id
_entity_poly.type
_entity_poly.pdbx_seq_one_letter_code
_entity_poly.pdbx_strand_id
1 'polypeptide(L)'
;MRPCSENYNILGHKTIFHDYSFWDNEIKFANNVANYLTSMWRYKDGNNRSLIENEEAIYTLTSSIAISSDRIYASAVCFDRNKFQARRQFCPYAFKNSSGDPLIVRDLGRFNDYLTPHYVQMKQDNNTYIKHKFIWWHVGKKYLSNATQLQQNTVYFDKNLDYLATNGLNVSALNGEYFNITSKYIPVSFGKWTTPYYDCFGGITWVISYLVPFFDEADKYL
;
A
#
# COMPACT_ATOMS: atom_id res chain seq x y z
N MET A 1 13.92 24.93 11.88
CA MET A 1 13.58 24.15 10.66
C MET A 1 12.80 25.05 9.73
N ARG A 2 13.21 25.19 8.46
CA ARG A 2 12.36 25.83 7.45
C ARG A 2 11.06 25.02 7.33
N PRO A 3 9.87 25.63 7.26
CA PRO A 3 8.64 24.89 7.08
C PRO A 3 8.72 24.16 5.73
N CYS A 4 8.88 22.84 5.76
CA CYS A 4 8.72 22.04 4.55
C CYS A 4 7.27 22.21 4.12
N SER A 5 7.10 22.73 2.92
CA SER A 5 5.79 23.00 2.37
C SER A 5 5.74 22.29 1.04
N GLU A 6 4.74 21.44 0.85
CA GLU A 6 4.44 20.74 -0.42
C GLU A 6 3.96 21.77 -1.46
N ASN A 7 4.72 22.83 -1.70
CA ASN A 7 4.40 23.82 -2.72
C ASN A 7 4.45 23.10 -4.06
N TYR A 8 3.49 23.44 -4.93
CA TYR A 8 3.20 22.85 -6.25
C TYR A 8 2.28 21.62 -6.23
N ASN A 9 0.99 21.95 -6.36
CA ASN A 9 -0.05 21.04 -6.84
C ASN A 9 -0.23 21.30 -8.34
N ILE A 10 0.34 20.47 -9.20
CA ILE A 10 -0.14 20.40 -10.59
C ILE A 10 -1.34 19.47 -10.58
N LEU A 11 -2.49 19.98 -10.15
CA LEU A 11 -3.76 19.30 -10.36
C LEU A 11 -3.98 19.11 -11.87
N GLY A 12 -4.15 17.86 -12.30
CA GLY A 12 -5.01 17.56 -13.45
C GLY A 12 -4.41 17.58 -14.85
N HIS A 13 -3.13 17.88 -15.06
CA HIS A 13 -2.55 17.61 -16.37
C HIS A 13 -2.23 16.11 -16.49
N LYS A 14 -3.07 15.37 -17.24
CA LYS A 14 -2.57 14.27 -18.06
C LYS A 14 -1.30 14.78 -18.75
N THR A 15 -0.24 13.97 -18.82
CA THR A 15 1.00 14.21 -19.58
C THR A 15 2.15 14.94 -18.87
N ILE A 16 2.75 14.33 -17.83
CA ILE A 16 4.18 14.59 -17.55
C ILE A 16 5.03 13.41 -18.02
N PHE A 17 4.59 12.18 -17.77
CA PHE A 17 5.21 10.99 -18.35
C PHE A 17 4.16 10.26 -19.20
N HIS A 18 4.43 10.17 -20.50
CA HIS A 18 3.60 9.38 -21.43
C HIS A 18 3.88 7.87 -21.31
N ASP A 19 5.02 7.52 -20.70
CA ASP A 19 5.45 6.15 -20.55
C ASP A 19 6.05 5.91 -19.15
N TYR A 20 5.39 5.04 -18.38
CA TYR A 20 5.85 4.57 -17.08
C TYR A 20 6.45 3.16 -17.16
N SER A 21 6.61 2.59 -18.36
CA SER A 21 7.13 1.23 -18.57
C SER A 21 8.52 1.02 -17.96
N PHE A 22 9.29 2.10 -17.84
CA PHE A 22 10.57 2.11 -17.12
C PHE A 22 10.46 1.56 -15.68
N TRP A 23 9.28 1.69 -15.06
CA TRP A 23 8.97 1.27 -13.68
C TRP A 23 8.11 -0.01 -13.61
N ASP A 24 7.96 -0.77 -14.71
CA ASP A 24 7.04 -1.91 -14.77
C ASP A 24 7.32 -2.97 -13.70
N ASN A 25 8.59 -3.20 -13.35
CA ASN A 25 8.95 -4.16 -12.32
C ASN A 25 8.52 -3.68 -10.93
N GLU A 26 8.78 -2.42 -10.60
CA GLU A 26 8.36 -1.79 -9.34
C GLU A 26 6.84 -1.71 -9.23
N ILE A 27 6.14 -1.41 -10.33
CA ILE A 27 4.68 -1.40 -10.42
C ILE A 27 4.11 -2.79 -10.12
N LYS A 28 4.60 -3.83 -10.80
CA LYS A 28 4.15 -5.22 -10.59
C LYS A 28 4.45 -5.67 -9.16
N PHE A 29 5.61 -5.31 -8.63
CA PHE A 29 5.99 -5.63 -7.26
C PHE A 29 5.05 -4.98 -6.24
N ALA A 30 4.80 -3.67 -6.35
CA ALA A 30 3.85 -2.97 -5.48
C ALA A 30 2.43 -3.58 -5.57
N ASN A 31 1.98 -3.93 -6.78
CA ASN A 31 0.69 -4.59 -6.97
C ASN A 31 0.63 -5.98 -6.32
N ASN A 32 1.72 -6.75 -6.42
CA ASN A 32 1.81 -8.05 -5.74
C ASN A 32 1.78 -7.90 -4.22
N VAL A 33 2.43 -6.88 -3.67
CA VAL A 33 2.34 -6.57 -2.23
C VAL A 33 0.91 -6.21 -1.83
N ALA A 34 0.20 -5.39 -2.61
CA ALA A 34 -1.19 -5.06 -2.34
C ALA A 34 -2.13 -6.29 -2.42
N ASN A 35 -1.89 -7.18 -3.36
CA ASN A 35 -2.62 -8.46 -3.48
C ASN A 35 -2.32 -9.39 -2.31
N TYR A 36 -1.06 -9.45 -1.88
CA TYR A 36 -0.65 -10.19 -0.69
C TYR A 36 -1.36 -9.63 0.55
N LEU A 37 -1.34 -8.32 0.75
CA LEU A 37 -2.02 -7.67 1.88
C LEU A 37 -3.54 -7.93 1.85
N THR A 38 -4.18 -7.78 0.68
CA THR A 38 -5.62 -8.06 0.52
C THR A 38 -5.97 -9.52 0.84
N SER A 39 -5.13 -10.45 0.42
CA SER A 39 -5.34 -11.88 0.67
C SER A 39 -5.11 -12.20 2.14
N MET A 40 -3.99 -11.77 2.72
CA MET A 40 -3.62 -12.05 4.10
C MET A 40 -4.50 -11.32 5.11
N TRP A 41 -5.11 -10.19 4.73
CA TRP A 41 -6.10 -9.51 5.57
C TRP A 41 -7.31 -10.41 5.88
N ARG A 42 -7.75 -11.16 4.87
CA ARG A 42 -8.94 -12.03 4.91
C ARG A 42 -8.72 -13.29 5.73
N TYR A 43 -7.48 -13.76 5.85
CA TYR A 43 -7.16 -14.89 6.71
C TYR A 43 -7.06 -14.42 8.16
N LYS A 44 -7.96 -14.95 8.98
CA LYS A 44 -8.02 -14.64 10.42
C LYS A 44 -7.49 -15.79 11.25
N ASP A 45 -6.84 -15.47 12.36
CA ASP A 45 -6.47 -16.42 13.41
C ASP A 45 -7.70 -16.84 14.23
N GLY A 46 -7.52 -17.75 15.20
CA GLY A 46 -8.60 -18.21 16.09
C GLY A 46 -9.23 -17.11 16.95
N ASN A 47 -8.62 -15.92 17.04
CA ASN A 47 -9.12 -14.75 17.75
C ASN A 47 -9.71 -13.70 16.79
N ASN A 48 -9.99 -14.07 15.54
CA ASN A 48 -10.52 -13.19 14.49
C ASN A 48 -9.60 -12.02 14.10
N ARG A 49 -8.29 -12.11 14.38
CA ARG A 49 -7.31 -11.11 13.94
C ARG A 49 -6.70 -11.52 12.62
N SER A 50 -6.45 -10.57 11.73
CA SER A 50 -5.74 -10.88 10.49
C SER A 50 -4.30 -11.31 10.76
N LEU A 51 -3.77 -12.22 9.94
CA LEU A 51 -2.35 -12.58 9.95
C LEU A 51 -1.41 -11.38 9.76
N ILE A 52 -1.86 -10.32 9.10
CA ILE A 52 -1.08 -9.10 8.86
C ILE A 52 -1.40 -7.96 9.84
N GLU A 53 -2.25 -8.18 10.85
CA GLU A 53 -2.44 -7.24 11.97
C GLU A 53 -1.29 -7.32 13.00
N ASN A 54 -0.04 -7.41 12.51
CA ASN A 54 1.19 -7.36 13.29
C ASN A 54 2.02 -6.13 12.86
N GLU A 55 2.35 -5.26 13.80
CA GLU A 55 2.96 -3.96 13.51
C GLU A 55 4.39 -4.11 12.96
N GLU A 56 5.20 -4.98 13.56
CA GLU A 56 6.57 -5.26 13.13
C GLU A 56 6.61 -5.84 11.71
N ALA A 57 5.63 -6.67 11.35
CA ALA A 57 5.47 -7.22 10.01
C ALA A 57 5.16 -6.12 8.99
N ILE A 58 4.31 -5.15 9.31
CA ILE A 58 4.02 -4.03 8.39
C ILE A 58 5.24 -3.10 8.27
N TYR A 59 5.96 -2.80 9.36
CA TYR A 59 7.21 -2.03 9.26
C TYR A 59 8.25 -2.76 8.38
N THR A 60 8.39 -4.07 8.55
CA THR A 60 9.32 -4.91 7.79
C THR A 60 8.92 -5.02 6.32
N LEU A 61 7.62 -5.16 6.03
CA LEU A 61 7.11 -5.15 4.67
C LEU A 61 7.39 -3.80 4.00
N THR A 62 7.10 -2.70 4.71
CA THR A 62 7.34 -1.35 4.21
C THR A 62 8.81 -1.15 3.87
N SER A 63 9.74 -1.50 4.77
CA SER A 63 11.17 -1.38 4.50
C SER A 63 11.64 -2.27 3.35
N SER A 64 11.11 -3.49 3.26
CA SER A 64 11.44 -4.44 2.20
C SER A 64 11.06 -3.88 0.81
N ILE A 65 9.94 -3.15 0.70
CA ILE A 65 9.57 -2.46 -0.55
C ILE A 65 10.59 -1.38 -0.93
N ALA A 66 11.05 -0.57 0.03
CA ALA A 66 12.03 0.47 -0.27
C ALA A 66 13.40 -0.10 -0.68
N ILE A 67 13.77 -1.27 -0.14
CA ILE A 67 15.04 -1.94 -0.42
C ILE A 67 14.98 -2.77 -1.71
N SER A 68 13.80 -3.21 -2.15
CA SER A 68 13.67 -4.15 -3.29
C SER A 68 14.16 -3.61 -4.63
N SER A 69 14.33 -2.29 -4.76
CA SER A 69 14.91 -1.64 -5.94
C SER A 69 15.64 -0.37 -5.54
N ASP A 70 16.83 -0.16 -6.09
CA ASP A 70 17.58 1.09 -5.92
C ASP A 70 16.83 2.31 -6.45
N ARG A 71 15.91 2.08 -7.39
CA ARG A 71 15.09 3.12 -7.99
C ARG A 71 13.94 3.58 -7.09
N ILE A 72 13.53 2.74 -6.12
CA ILE A 72 12.52 3.12 -5.13
C ILE A 72 13.20 3.99 -4.08
N TYR A 73 12.80 5.26 -4.05
CA TYR A 73 13.30 6.21 -3.06
C TYR A 73 12.70 5.96 -1.66
N ALA A 74 11.40 5.69 -1.63
CA ALA A 74 10.62 5.49 -0.42
C ALA A 74 9.39 4.62 -0.69
N SER A 75 8.82 4.04 0.36
CA SER A 75 7.61 3.22 0.34
C SER A 75 6.72 3.54 1.54
N ALA A 76 5.42 3.34 1.38
CA ALA A 76 4.44 3.54 2.44
C ALA A 76 3.40 2.41 2.42
N VAL A 77 3.01 1.91 3.59
CA VAL A 77 1.84 1.05 3.75
C VAL A 77 0.94 1.74 4.77
N CYS A 78 -0.18 2.28 4.32
CA CYS A 78 -1.00 3.17 5.13
C CYS A 78 -2.42 2.65 5.21
N PHE A 79 -3.00 2.77 6.39
CA PHE A 79 -4.33 2.29 6.70
C PHE A 79 -5.30 3.45 6.91
N ASP A 80 -6.55 3.24 6.54
CA ASP A 80 -7.65 4.15 6.81
C ASP A 80 -8.01 4.13 8.29
N ARG A 81 -8.85 5.09 8.68
CA ARG A 81 -9.25 5.30 10.06
C ARG A 81 -9.75 4.00 10.70
N ASN A 82 -9.13 3.63 11.83
CA ASN A 82 -9.51 2.49 12.65
C ASN A 82 -9.41 1.13 11.93
N LYS A 83 -8.69 1.06 10.80
CA LYS A 83 -8.55 -0.19 10.04
C LYS A 83 -7.43 -1.09 10.54
N PHE A 84 -6.39 -0.52 11.15
CA PHE A 84 -5.31 -1.30 11.76
C PHE A 84 -5.38 -1.24 13.29
N GLN A 85 -5.68 -2.36 13.93
CA GLN A 85 -5.73 -2.49 15.41
C GLN A 85 -6.56 -1.38 16.10
N ALA A 86 -7.65 -0.94 15.47
CA ALA A 86 -8.51 0.16 15.91
C ALA A 86 -7.77 1.50 16.18
N ARG A 87 -6.55 1.68 15.68
CA ARG A 87 -5.80 2.94 15.80
C ARG A 87 -6.42 4.00 14.92
N ARG A 88 -6.42 5.26 15.39
CA ARG A 88 -6.89 6.40 14.59
C ARG A 88 -6.18 6.44 13.24
N GLN A 89 -4.86 6.24 13.25
CA GLN A 89 -3.94 6.36 12.11
C GLN A 89 -2.80 5.36 12.28
N PHE A 90 -2.36 4.76 11.18
CA PHE A 90 -1.18 3.92 11.13
C PHE A 90 -0.67 3.88 9.69
N CYS A 91 0.53 4.41 9.48
CA CYS A 91 1.12 4.54 8.16
C CYS A 91 2.64 4.49 8.23
N PRO A 92 3.21 3.27 8.36
CA PRO A 92 4.62 3.03 8.13
C PRO A 92 5.10 3.63 6.80
N TYR A 93 6.17 4.40 6.89
CA TYR A 93 6.85 5.06 5.78
C TYR A 93 8.35 4.81 5.90
N ALA A 94 8.91 4.12 4.91
CA ALA A 94 10.33 3.83 4.82
C ALA A 94 10.94 4.68 3.71
N PHE A 95 12.06 5.35 3.99
CA PHE A 95 12.72 6.22 3.00
C PHE A 95 14.24 6.14 3.11
N LYS A 96 14.90 6.31 1.96
CA LYS A 96 16.35 6.37 1.86
C LYS A 96 16.83 7.79 2.19
N ASN A 97 17.84 7.90 3.05
CA ASN A 97 18.49 9.18 3.29
C ASN A 97 19.52 9.46 2.19
N SER A 98 19.72 10.74 1.86
CA SER A 98 20.61 11.21 0.78
C SER A 98 22.10 10.95 1.04
N SER A 99 22.47 10.47 2.23
CA SER A 99 23.86 10.41 2.72
C SER A 99 24.44 8.99 2.86
N GLY A 100 23.74 7.95 2.37
CA GLY A 100 24.18 6.56 2.53
C GLY A 100 23.89 5.95 3.91
N ASP A 101 23.11 6.65 4.75
CA ASP A 101 22.63 6.16 6.03
C ASP A 101 21.65 4.97 5.87
N PRO A 102 21.48 4.16 6.93
CA PRO A 102 20.49 3.09 6.94
C PRO A 102 19.08 3.61 6.61
N LEU A 103 18.30 2.76 5.95
CA LEU A 103 16.88 3.01 5.69
C LEU A 103 16.16 3.35 7.01
N ILE A 104 15.45 4.47 7.03
CA ILE A 104 14.66 4.90 8.19
C ILE A 104 13.20 4.55 7.94
N VAL A 105 12.56 3.91 8.92
CA VAL A 105 11.13 3.63 8.91
C VAL A 105 10.44 4.40 10.05
N ARG A 106 9.36 5.11 9.75
CA ARG A 106 8.58 5.88 10.74
C ARG A 106 7.09 5.70 10.49
N ASP A 107 6.29 5.80 11.53
CA ASP A 107 4.84 5.94 11.38
C ASP A 107 4.47 7.42 11.13
N LEU A 108 3.96 7.72 9.94
CA LEU A 108 3.49 9.06 9.59
C LEU A 108 2.29 9.49 10.45
N GLY A 109 1.46 8.55 10.90
CA GLY A 109 0.30 8.80 11.76
C GLY A 109 0.67 9.31 13.16
N ARG A 110 1.93 9.14 13.58
CA ARG A 110 2.41 9.64 14.88
C ARG A 110 2.64 11.15 14.88
N PHE A 111 3.07 11.71 13.76
CA PHE A 111 3.52 13.11 13.67
C PHE A 111 2.64 13.97 12.77
N ASN A 112 1.80 13.36 11.94
CA ASN A 112 0.98 14.08 10.98
C ASN A 112 -0.41 13.47 10.87
N ASP A 113 -1.42 14.33 10.71
CA ASP A 113 -2.76 13.90 10.38
C ASP A 113 -2.89 13.72 8.86
N TYR A 114 -2.56 12.53 8.34
CA TYR A 114 -2.70 12.22 6.91
C TYR A 114 -4.14 11.87 6.51
N LEU A 115 -5.04 11.64 7.48
CA LEU A 115 -6.44 11.30 7.19
C LEU A 115 -7.31 12.53 6.98
N THR A 116 -7.02 13.63 7.67
CA THR A 116 -7.79 14.87 7.54
C THR A 116 -7.39 15.56 6.24
N PRO A 117 -8.33 15.77 5.29
CA PRO A 117 -8.05 16.51 4.07
C PRO A 117 -7.65 17.95 4.40
N HIS A 118 -6.35 18.19 4.54
CA HIS A 118 -5.83 19.52 4.64
C HIS A 118 -5.61 20.03 3.23
N TYR A 119 -6.50 20.92 2.81
CA TYR A 119 -6.25 21.75 1.66
C TYR A 119 -6.17 23.23 2.03
N VAL A 120 -5.23 23.94 1.43
CA VAL A 120 -5.19 25.40 1.47
C VAL A 120 -5.59 25.90 0.09
N GLN A 121 -6.62 26.73 0.01
CA GLN A 121 -6.90 27.48 -1.21
C GLN A 121 -5.88 28.63 -1.30
N MET A 122 -5.07 28.62 -2.34
CA MET A 122 -4.10 29.65 -2.63
C MET A 122 -4.58 30.45 -3.84
N LYS A 123 -4.41 31.77 -3.81
CA LYS A 123 -4.62 32.63 -4.98
C LYS A 123 -3.27 33.10 -5.50
N GLN A 124 -3.02 32.88 -6.79
CA GLN A 124 -1.87 33.43 -7.49
C GLN A 124 -2.35 33.88 -8.88
N ASP A 125 -2.11 35.15 -9.23
CA ASP A 125 -2.40 35.73 -10.55
C ASP A 125 -3.80 35.40 -11.10
N ASN A 126 -4.85 35.79 -10.37
CA ASN A 126 -6.27 35.51 -10.64
C ASN A 126 -6.69 34.02 -10.68
N ASN A 127 -5.77 33.08 -10.55
CA ASN A 127 -6.08 31.66 -10.45
C ASN A 127 -6.15 31.19 -8.99
N THR A 128 -7.11 30.31 -8.71
CA THR A 128 -7.23 29.64 -7.41
C THR A 128 -6.68 28.22 -7.53
N TYR A 129 -5.72 27.88 -6.67
CA TYR A 129 -5.11 26.56 -6.60
C TYR A 129 -5.43 25.93 -5.25
N ILE A 130 -5.79 24.64 -5.25
CA ILE A 130 -5.98 23.87 -4.02
C ILE A 130 -4.66 23.17 -3.74
N LYS A 131 -4.08 23.38 -2.57
CA LYS A 131 -2.86 22.71 -2.10
C LYS A 131 -3.20 21.64 -1.08
N HIS A 132 -3.07 20.36 -1.43
CA HIS A 132 -3.28 19.25 -0.50
C HIS A 132 -1.99 18.94 0.25
N LYS A 133 -2.09 18.64 1.55
CA LYS A 133 -1.08 17.81 2.23
C LYS A 133 -1.41 16.35 1.98
N PHE A 134 -0.43 15.46 1.95
CA PHE A 134 -0.67 14.02 1.75
C PHE A 134 -1.45 13.73 0.45
N ILE A 135 -1.05 14.38 -0.64
CA ILE A 135 -1.71 14.26 -1.95
C ILE A 135 -1.91 12.79 -2.34
N TRP A 136 -0.88 11.95 -2.11
CA TRP A 136 -0.90 10.52 -2.40
C TRP A 136 -2.02 9.77 -1.65
N TRP A 137 -2.33 10.15 -0.41
CA TRP A 137 -3.41 9.52 0.36
C TRP A 137 -4.79 9.95 -0.16
N HIS A 138 -5.03 11.25 -0.29
CA HIS A 138 -6.35 11.75 -0.66
C HIS A 138 -6.71 11.50 -2.12
N VAL A 139 -5.74 11.64 -3.03
CA VAL A 139 -5.92 11.27 -4.44
C VAL A 139 -6.09 9.76 -4.54
N GLY A 140 -5.22 8.98 -3.88
CA GLY A 140 -5.32 7.53 -3.85
C GLY A 140 -6.71 7.08 -3.43
N LYS A 141 -7.17 7.49 -2.24
CA LYS A 141 -8.49 7.12 -1.72
C LYS A 141 -9.65 7.54 -2.64
N LYS A 142 -9.58 8.71 -3.28
CA LYS A 142 -10.61 9.17 -4.21
C LYS A 142 -10.76 8.25 -5.44
N TYR A 143 -9.65 7.78 -6.01
CA TYR A 143 -9.67 7.01 -7.26
C TYR A 143 -9.59 5.49 -7.06
N LEU A 144 -9.09 5.03 -5.92
CA LEU A 144 -8.74 3.63 -5.66
C LEU A 144 -9.62 2.96 -4.60
N SER A 145 -10.61 3.66 -4.04
CA SER A 145 -11.55 3.08 -3.05
C SER A 145 -12.64 2.21 -3.67
N ASN A 146 -12.81 2.22 -4.99
CA ASN A 146 -13.87 1.46 -5.65
C ASN A 146 -13.49 -0.02 -5.84
N ALA A 147 -13.97 -0.87 -4.95
CA ALA A 147 -13.70 -2.30 -4.99
C ALA A 147 -14.44 -3.08 -6.10
N THR A 148 -15.33 -2.44 -6.88
CA THR A 148 -15.99 -3.13 -8.01
C THR A 148 -15.00 -3.55 -9.11
N GLN A 149 -13.74 -3.08 -9.05
CA GLN A 149 -12.69 -3.44 -9.98
C GLN A 149 -11.85 -4.63 -9.52
N LEU A 150 -12.14 -5.22 -8.36
CA LEU A 150 -11.50 -6.45 -7.91
C LEU A 150 -11.87 -7.60 -8.84
N GLN A 151 -10.84 -8.34 -9.27
CA GLN A 151 -10.99 -9.58 -10.03
C GLN A 151 -10.92 -10.76 -9.07
N GLN A 152 -11.41 -11.92 -9.50
CA GLN A 152 -11.36 -13.15 -8.72
C GLN A 152 -10.53 -14.18 -9.47
N ASN A 153 -9.75 -14.94 -8.73
CA ASN A 153 -9.08 -16.12 -9.27
C ASN A 153 -9.15 -17.27 -8.27
N THR A 154 -9.33 -18.47 -8.78
CA THR A 154 -9.33 -19.70 -8.01
C THR A 154 -7.99 -20.39 -8.22
N VAL A 155 -7.26 -20.61 -7.13
CA VAL A 155 -5.99 -21.34 -7.15
C VAL A 155 -6.19 -22.67 -6.43
N TYR A 156 -5.55 -23.71 -6.97
CA TYR A 156 -5.57 -25.07 -6.47
C TYR A 156 -4.22 -25.38 -5.83
N PHE A 157 -4.23 -25.93 -4.62
CA PHE A 157 -3.05 -26.24 -3.82
C PHE A 157 -3.08 -27.68 -3.37
N ASP A 158 -1.90 -28.29 -3.42
CA ASP A 158 -1.65 -29.56 -2.77
C ASP A 158 -1.22 -29.27 -1.32
N LYS A 159 -1.91 -29.88 -0.35
CA LYS A 159 -1.56 -29.74 1.06
C LYS A 159 -0.80 -30.98 1.48
N ASN A 160 0.40 -30.77 2.02
CA ASN A 160 1.08 -31.85 2.72
C ASN A 160 0.28 -32.21 4.00
N LEU A 161 -0.27 -33.42 4.04
CA LEU A 161 -1.09 -33.94 5.14
C LEU A 161 -0.29 -34.76 6.15
N ASP A 162 1.05 -34.71 6.13
CA ASP A 162 1.93 -35.46 7.04
C ASP A 162 1.54 -35.33 8.54
N TYR A 163 0.97 -34.19 8.94
CA TYR A 163 0.49 -33.97 10.31
C TYR A 163 -0.73 -34.83 10.71
N LEU A 164 -1.61 -35.17 9.77
CA LEU A 164 -2.82 -35.96 10.05
C LEU A 164 -2.51 -37.43 10.35
N ALA A 165 -1.35 -37.94 9.93
CA ALA A 165 -0.91 -39.32 10.18
C ALA A 165 -0.50 -39.57 11.64
N THR A 166 -0.16 -38.53 12.42
CA THR A 166 0.26 -38.67 13.83
C THR A 166 -0.88 -39.03 14.79
N ASN A 167 -2.14 -38.86 14.39
CA ASN A 167 -3.32 -39.23 15.18
C ASN A 167 -3.86 -40.65 14.88
N GLY A 168 -3.08 -41.52 14.22
CA GLY A 168 -3.49 -42.89 13.93
C GLY A 168 -4.61 -43.03 12.90
N LEU A 169 -4.97 -41.94 12.22
CA LEU A 169 -5.81 -41.99 11.03
C LEU A 169 -4.93 -42.46 9.88
N ASN A 170 -5.31 -43.56 9.23
CA ASN A 170 -4.75 -43.92 7.93
C ASN A 170 -5.12 -42.81 6.94
N VAL A 171 -4.26 -41.80 6.82
CA VAL A 171 -4.39 -40.79 5.79
C VAL A 171 -3.99 -41.49 4.50
N SER A 172 -4.97 -42.10 3.83
CA SER A 172 -4.86 -42.37 2.40
C SER A 172 -4.42 -41.05 1.79
N ALA A 173 -3.24 -41.01 1.15
CA ALA A 173 -2.88 -39.87 0.31
C ALA A 173 -4.13 -39.57 -0.52
N LEU A 174 -4.69 -38.38 -0.40
CA LEU A 174 -5.82 -37.98 -1.23
C LEU A 174 -5.26 -37.98 -2.64
N ASN A 175 -5.37 -39.12 -3.34
CA ASN A 175 -4.80 -39.30 -4.66
C ASN A 175 -5.53 -38.35 -5.61
N GLY A 176 -4.99 -37.14 -5.77
CA GLY A 176 -5.47 -36.13 -6.70
C GLY A 176 -6.54 -35.15 -6.20
N GLU A 177 -6.82 -35.03 -4.89
CA GLU A 177 -7.72 -33.97 -4.42
C GLU A 177 -6.96 -32.67 -4.13
N TYR A 178 -7.23 -31.63 -4.92
CA TYR A 178 -6.70 -30.29 -4.68
C TYR A 178 -7.63 -29.47 -3.79
N PHE A 179 -7.06 -28.79 -2.80
CA PHE A 179 -7.76 -27.73 -2.09
C PHE A 179 -7.79 -26.50 -2.98
N ASN A 180 -8.95 -25.88 -3.13
CA ASN A 180 -9.04 -24.61 -3.84
C ASN A 180 -9.34 -23.46 -2.90
N ILE A 181 -8.84 -22.28 -3.27
CA ILE A 181 -9.20 -21.02 -2.64
C ILE A 181 -9.49 -20.03 -3.77
N THR A 182 -10.67 -19.40 -3.70
CA THR A 182 -11.01 -18.26 -4.55
C THR A 182 -10.69 -16.98 -3.82
N SER A 183 -9.74 -16.21 -4.35
CA SER A 183 -9.30 -14.95 -3.76
C SER A 183 -9.57 -13.79 -4.70
N LYS A 184 -9.94 -12.65 -4.11
CA LYS A 184 -10.03 -11.38 -4.82
C LYS A 184 -8.64 -10.75 -4.92
N TYR A 185 -8.34 -10.15 -6.07
CA TYR A 185 -7.09 -9.45 -6.31
C TYR A 185 -7.31 -8.15 -7.08
N ILE A 186 -6.38 -7.22 -6.90
CA ILE A 186 -6.27 -5.96 -7.61
C ILE A 186 -5.50 -6.20 -8.93
N PRO A 187 -6.13 -5.95 -10.10
CA PRO A 187 -5.41 -5.97 -11.35
C PRO A 187 -4.41 -4.81 -11.43
N VAL A 188 -3.26 -5.02 -12.06
CA VAL A 188 -2.18 -4.00 -12.17
C VAL A 188 -2.68 -2.68 -12.77
N SER A 189 -3.65 -2.73 -13.70
CA SER A 189 -4.25 -1.55 -14.31
C SER A 189 -5.03 -0.64 -13.34
N PHE A 190 -5.36 -1.15 -12.13
CA PHE A 190 -6.10 -0.37 -11.15
C PHE A 190 -5.26 0.74 -10.53
N GLY A 191 -3.97 0.49 -10.27
CA GLY A 191 -3.10 1.46 -9.63
C GLY A 191 -2.94 2.76 -10.42
N LYS A 192 -2.48 3.81 -9.73
CA LYS A 192 -2.41 5.17 -10.27
C LYS A 192 -1.13 5.86 -9.82
N TRP A 193 -0.52 6.61 -10.72
CA TRP A 193 0.57 7.51 -10.39
C TRP A 193 0.04 8.85 -9.87
N THR A 194 0.72 9.41 -8.87
CA THR A 194 0.56 10.83 -8.52
C THR A 194 1.24 11.71 -9.56
N THR A 195 0.83 12.97 -9.63
CA THR A 195 1.69 14.01 -10.20
C THR A 195 2.91 14.21 -9.29
N PRO A 196 4.03 14.77 -9.80
CA PRO A 196 5.17 15.11 -8.98
C PRO A 196 4.77 16.00 -7.80
N TYR A 197 5.28 15.71 -6.61
CA TYR A 197 5.09 16.51 -5.41
C TYR A 197 6.37 16.50 -4.56
N TYR A 198 6.48 17.46 -3.65
CA TYR A 198 7.61 17.55 -2.74
C TYR A 198 7.32 16.76 -1.46
N ASP A 199 8.05 15.67 -1.20
CA ASP A 199 7.88 14.87 0.01
C ASP A 199 8.51 15.56 1.22
N CYS A 200 7.68 15.88 2.22
CA CYS A 200 8.09 16.60 3.42
C CYS A 200 8.33 15.72 4.64
N PHE A 201 8.10 14.41 4.55
CA PHE A 201 8.09 13.53 5.72
C PHE A 201 9.39 12.75 5.91
N GLY A 202 10.07 12.46 4.80
CA GLY A 202 11.32 11.71 4.76
C GLY A 202 12.49 12.58 4.37
N GLY A 203 13.15 12.25 3.25
CA GLY A 203 14.37 12.93 2.82
C GLY A 203 14.13 14.09 1.85
N ILE A 204 13.03 14.83 2.05
CA ILE A 204 12.93 16.25 1.66
C ILE A 204 13.27 16.46 0.17
N THR A 205 12.58 15.73 -0.70
CA THR A 205 12.89 15.69 -2.14
C THR A 205 11.62 15.61 -3.01
N TRP A 206 11.79 15.86 -4.31
CA TRP A 206 10.73 15.70 -5.30
C TRP A 206 10.53 14.23 -5.66
N VAL A 207 9.28 13.78 -5.64
CA VAL A 207 8.92 12.39 -5.93
C VAL A 207 7.67 12.30 -6.80
N ILE A 208 7.52 11.17 -7.47
CA ILE A 208 6.25 10.65 -7.97
C ILE A 208 5.97 9.35 -7.22
N SER A 209 4.70 9.04 -6.97
CA SER A 209 4.32 7.82 -6.25
C SER A 209 3.35 6.99 -7.06
N TYR A 210 3.62 5.70 -7.15
CA TYR A 210 2.65 4.73 -7.62
C TYR A 210 1.79 4.26 -6.45
N LEU A 211 0.49 4.31 -6.62
CA LEU A 211 -0.50 4.00 -5.60
C LEU A 211 -1.30 2.77 -6.01
N VAL A 212 -1.40 1.82 -5.10
CA VAL A 212 -2.24 0.64 -5.26
C VAL A 212 -2.95 0.35 -3.92
N PRO A 213 -4.27 0.16 -3.92
CA PRO A 213 -5.03 -0.09 -2.70
C PRO A 213 -4.97 -1.57 -2.29
N PHE A 214 -5.28 -1.84 -1.04
CA PHE A 214 -5.59 -3.18 -0.54
C PHE A 214 -6.89 -3.13 0.26
N PHE A 215 -7.56 -4.28 0.39
CA PHE A 215 -8.95 -4.33 0.86
C PHE A 215 -9.18 -5.37 1.94
N ASP A 216 -10.16 -5.10 2.80
CA ASP A 216 -10.63 -6.04 3.81
C ASP A 216 -11.56 -7.12 3.23
N GLU A 217 -12.03 -8.01 4.10
CA GLU A 217 -12.96 -9.09 3.74
C GLU A 217 -14.31 -8.60 3.21
N ALA A 218 -14.72 -7.39 3.58
CA ALA A 218 -15.94 -6.74 3.11
C ALA A 218 -15.70 -5.86 1.87
N ASP A 219 -14.55 -6.03 1.22
CA ASP A 219 -14.10 -5.25 0.07
C ASP A 219 -14.03 -3.73 0.35
N LYS A 220 -13.81 -3.34 1.61
CA LYS A 220 -13.58 -1.95 1.95
C LYS A 220 -12.09 -1.66 1.90
N TYR A 221 -11.77 -0.48 1.37
CA TYR A 221 -10.41 0.06 1.37
C TYR A 221 -9.85 0.06 2.80
N LEU A 222 -8.63 -0.45 2.95
CA LEU A 222 -7.93 -0.59 4.22
C LEU A 222 -7.06 0.59 4.59
#